data_AF-A0A8I0PWR8-F1
#
_entry.id   AF-A0A8I0PWR8-F1
#
_cell.length_a   1.000
_cell.length_b   1.000
_cell.length_c   1.000
_cell.angle_alpha   90.00
_cell.angle_beta   90.00
_cell.angle_gamma   90.00
#
_symmetry.space_group_name_H-M   'P 1'
#
loop_
_entity.id
_entity.type
_entity.pdbx_description
1 polymer ?
#
loop_
_entity_poly.entity_id
_entity_poly.type
_entity_poly.pdbx_seq_one_letter_code
_entity_poly.pdbx_strand_id
1 'polypeptide(L)' 'MFNIPVCHIISERKVSTDAISFLLLSDRTTGVPKLPPRTHNDDLYSVRESARICGLDEPEPEVWIDLSALLLA' A
#
# COMPACT_ATOMS: atom_id res chain seq x y z
N MET A 1 -16.03 -12.47 -7.10
CA MET A 1 -16.96 -11.34 -6.82
C MET A 1 -16.83 -10.96 -5.35
N PHE A 2 -15.82 -10.13 -5.01
CA PHE A 2 -15.63 -9.64 -3.65
C PHE A 2 -16.69 -8.60 -3.36
N ASN A 3 -17.64 -8.95 -2.50
CA ASN A 3 -18.67 -8.03 -2.01
C ASN A 3 -18.02 -7.13 -0.96
N ILE A 4 -17.36 -6.06 -1.41
CA ILE A 4 -16.83 -5.04 -0.51
C ILE A 4 -18.06 -4.34 0.06
N PRO A 5 -18.36 -4.45 1.37
CA PRO A 5 -19.47 -3.70 1.95
C PRO A 5 -19.22 -2.23 1.67
N VAL A 6 -20.26 -1.51 1.26
CA VAL A 6 -20.19 -0.06 1.05
C VAL A 6 -20.02 0.58 2.42
N CYS A 7 -18.81 0.52 2.98
CA CYS A 7 -18.43 1.42 4.05
C CYS A 7 -18.59 2.81 3.45
N HIS A 8 -19.15 3.74 4.24
CA HIS A 8 -19.05 5.17 3.99
C HIS A 8 -17.57 5.57 4.00
N ILE A 9 -16.84 5.18 2.95
CA ILE A 9 -15.47 5.59 2.70
C ILE A 9 -15.62 7.02 2.19
N ILE A 10 -15.50 7.94 3.15
CA ILE A 10 -14.97 9.30 3.03
C ILE A 10 -15.20 9.94 1.65
N SER A 11 -16.09 10.94 1.60
CA SER A 11 -16.22 11.91 0.49
C SER A 11 -14.90 12.09 -0.25
N GLU A 12 -14.91 12.03 -1.60
CA GLU A 12 -13.71 12.21 -2.44
C GLU A 12 -12.91 13.41 -1.94
N ARG A 13 -11.82 13.13 -1.22
CA ARG A 13 -10.97 14.15 -0.65
C ARG A 13 -9.87 14.38 -1.68
N LYS A 14 -9.85 15.56 -2.28
CA LYS A 14 -8.72 15.98 -3.09
C LYS A 14 -7.49 16.15 -2.18
N VAL A 15 -6.53 15.25 -2.32
CA VAL A 15 -5.26 15.23 -1.55
C VAL A 15 -4.11 15.39 -2.54
N SER A 16 -3.08 16.15 -2.17
CA SER A 16 -1.87 16.30 -2.99
C SER A 16 -1.00 15.06 -2.91
N THR A 17 -0.29 14.73 -3.99
CA THR A 17 0.62 13.58 -4.03
C THR A 17 1.79 13.68 -3.05
N ASP A 18 2.21 14.90 -2.71
CA ASP A 18 3.28 15.16 -1.74
C ASP A 18 2.76 15.22 -0.29
N ALA A 19 1.45 15.03 -0.08
CA ALA A 19 0.91 14.90 1.26
C ALA A 19 1.35 13.57 1.89
N ILE A 20 1.49 13.59 3.21
CA ILE A 20 1.79 12.39 4.00
C ILE A 20 0.63 11.41 3.88
N SER A 21 0.93 10.18 3.45
CA SER A 21 0.01 9.05 3.29
C SER A 21 -0.08 8.25 4.59
N PHE A 22 1.07 7.88 5.17
CA PHE A 22 1.16 7.14 6.43
C PHE A 22 2.51 7.36 7.15
N LEU A 23 2.55 6.95 8.42
CA LEU A 23 3.77 6.90 9.24
C LEU A 23 4.15 5.43 9.45
N LEU A 24 5.39 5.07 9.12
CA LEU A 24 5.88 3.71 9.33
C LEU A 24 6.48 3.58 10.72
N LEU A 25 6.08 2.56 11.47
CA LEU A 25 6.71 2.25 12.75
C LEU A 25 8.07 1.60 12.49
N SER A 26 9.16 2.27 12.85
CA SER A 26 10.49 1.70 12.70
C SER A 26 10.69 0.56 13.69
N ASP A 27 11.14 -0.60 13.19
CA ASP A 27 11.54 -1.71 14.05
C ASP A 27 12.93 -1.47 14.64
N ARG A 28 13.02 -0.58 15.64
CA ARG A 28 14.23 -0.40 16.45
C ARG A 28 14.00 -1.03 17.81
N THR A 29 14.76 -2.08 18.10
CA THR A 29 14.79 -2.75 19.42
C THR A 29 15.64 -1.99 20.45
N THR A 30 16.41 -1.00 20.02
CA THR A 30 17.25 -0.16 20.89
C THR A 30 16.76 1.30 20.85
N GLY A 31 15.96 1.68 21.84
CA GLY A 31 15.51 3.07 22.07
C GLY A 31 14.05 3.34 21.71
N VAL A 32 13.69 4.62 21.55
CA VAL A 32 12.32 5.04 21.23
C VAL A 32 12.02 4.78 19.75
N PRO A 33 10.91 4.07 19.41
CA PRO A 33 10.51 3.85 18.03
C PRO A 33 10.29 5.17 17.29
N LYS A 34 10.75 5.23 16.04
CA LYS A 34 10.54 6.38 15.16
C LYS A 34 9.34 6.14 14.26
N LEU A 35 8.70 7.23 13.86
CA LEU A 35 7.60 7.26 12.91
C LEU A 35 8.00 8.04 11.65
N PRO A 36 8.89 7.52 10.79
CA PRO A 36 9.18 8.15 9.51
C PRO A 36 7.90 8.32 8.66
N PRO A 37 7.63 9.53 8.15
CA PRO A 37 6.52 9.77 7.24
C PRO A 37 6.82 9.26 5.83
N ARG A 38 5.76 8.85 5.13
CA ARG A 38 5.73 8.52 3.70
C ARG A 38 4.70 9.38 3.01
N THR A 39 4.98 9.83 1.79
CA THR A 39 4.05 10.54 0.92
C THR A 39 3.36 9.59 -0.06
N HIS A 40 2.29 10.03 -0.72
CA HIS A 40 1.68 9.23 -1.78
C HIS A 40 2.64 8.98 -2.95
N ASN A 41 3.55 9.91 -3.22
CA ASN A 41 4.59 9.75 -4.24
C ASN A 41 5.66 8.71 -3.86
N ASP A 42 6.05 8.63 -2.58
CA ASP A 42 7.10 7.71 -2.12
C ASP A 42 6.74 6.24 -2.38
N ASP A 43 5.45 5.89 -2.33
CA ASP A 43 5.00 4.50 -2.43
C ASP A 43 4.39 4.13 -3.78
N LEU A 44 4.16 5.12 -4.65
CA LEU A 44 3.47 4.90 -5.92
C LEU A 44 4.23 3.94 -6.84
N TYR A 45 5.56 4.05 -6.89
CA TYR A 45 6.38 3.12 -7.66
C TYR A 45 6.29 1.70 -7.10
N SER A 46 6.43 1.54 -5.78
CA SER A 46 6.39 0.23 -5.12
C SER A 46 5.07 -0.48 -5.38
N VAL A 47 3.93 0.20 -5.20
CA VAL A 47 2.61 -0.39 -5.44
C VAL A 47 2.44 -0.83 -6.90
N ARG A 48 2.86 0.01 -7.86
CA ARG A 48 2.75 -0.32 -9.29
C ARG A 48 3.60 -1.53 -9.66
N GLU A 49 4.83 -1.55 -9.19
CA GLU A 49 5.75 -2.65 -9.51
C GLU A 49 5.29 -3.95 -8.83
N SER A 50 4.77 -3.89 -7.61
CA SER A 50 4.17 -5.06 -6.96
C SER A 50 2.94 -5.56 -7.71
N ALA A 51 2.07 -4.68 -8.20
CA ALA A 51 0.92 -5.08 -9.02
C ALA A 51 1.36 -5.82 -10.29
N ARG A 52 2.39 -5.31 -10.96
CA ARG A 52 2.99 -5.94 -12.15
C ARG A 52 3.64 -7.30 -11.82
N ILE A 53 4.41 -7.37 -10.73
CA ILE A 53 5.07 -8.62 -10.29
C ILE A 53 4.02 -9.68 -9.91
N CYS A 54 2.91 -9.26 -9.29
CA CYS A 54 1.81 -10.13 -8.92
C CYS A 54 0.82 -10.42 -10.07
N GLY A 55 1.05 -9.89 -11.29
CA GLY A 55 0.18 -10.11 -12.45
C GLY A 55 -1.22 -9.50 -12.31
N LEU A 56 -1.38 -8.46 -11.48
CA LEU A 56 -2.69 -7.84 -11.21
C LEU A 56 -3.18 -6.91 -12.32
N ASP A 57 -2.37 -6.69 -13.35
CA ASP A 57 -2.70 -5.96 -14.58
C ASP A 57 -3.24 -6.85 -15.70
N GLU A 58 -3.30 -8.17 -15.49
CA GLU A 58 -3.87 -9.13 -16.45
C GLU A 58 -5.38 -9.36 -16.22
N PRO A 59 -6.18 -9.49 -17.30
CA PRO A 59 -7.62 -9.77 -17.19
C PRO A 59 -7.89 -11.26 -16.88
N GLU A 60 -7.47 -11.71 -15.68
CA GLU A 60 -7.80 -12.96 -14.95
C GLU A 60 -7.42 -14.30 -15.63
N PRO A 61 -6.81 -15.25 -14.88
CA PRO A 61 -7.59 -16.09 -13.96
C PRO A 61 -6.90 -16.40 -12.61
N GLU A 62 -7.55 -16.04 -11.51
CA GLU A 62 -7.39 -16.68 -10.19
C GLU A 62 -5.94 -16.80 -9.65
N VAL A 63 -5.19 -15.70 -9.64
CA VAL A 63 -3.92 -15.64 -8.91
C VAL A 63 -4.21 -15.29 -7.44
N TRP A 64 -4.03 -16.27 -6.55
CA TRP A 64 -3.96 -16.01 -5.13
C TRP A 64 -2.72 -15.16 -4.86
N ILE A 65 -2.91 -13.88 -4.53
CA ILE A 65 -1.82 -12.98 -4.16
C ILE A 65 -1.20 -13.53 -2.88
N ASP A 66 -0.04 -14.18 -3.00
CA ASP A 66 0.78 -14.51 -1.86
C ASP A 66 1.34 -13.21 -1.28
N LEU A 67 0.67 -12.70 -0.24
CA LEU A 67 1.04 -11.49 0.49
C LEU A 67 2.46 -11.55 1.08
N SER A 68 3.11 -12.72 1.13
CA SER A 68 4.49 -12.86 1.59
C SER A 68 5.52 -12.23 0.64
N ALA A 69 5.21 -12.08 -0.66
CA ALA A 69 6.12 -11.47 -1.64
C ALA A 69 6.29 -9.95 -1.45
N LEU A 70 5.32 -9.28 -0.85
CA LEU A 70 5.34 -7.83 -0.59
C LEU A 70 6.13 -7.45 0.67
N LEU A 71 6.35 -8.38 1.60
CA LEU A 71 7.03 -8.14 2.88
C LEU A 71 8.54 -8.43 2.84
N LEU A 72 9.06 -8.95 1.72
CA LEU A 72 10.46 -9.32 1.53
C LEU A 72 11.24 -8.39 0.59
N ALA A 73 10.62 -7.30 0.11
CA ALA A 73 11.25 -6.29 -0.75
C ALA A 73 11.60 -5.01 0.03
#